data_AF-A0A426YJK2-F1
#
_entry.id   AF-A0A426YJK2-F1
#
_cell.length_a   1.000
_cell.length_b   1.000
_cell.length_c   1.000
_cell.angle_alpha   90.00
_cell.angle_beta   90.00
_cell.angle_gamma   90.00
#
_symmetry.space_group_name_H-M   'P 1'
#
loop_
_entity.id
_entity.type
_entity.pdbx_description
1 polymer ?
#
loop_
_entity_poly.entity_id
_entity_poly.type
_entity_poly.pdbx_seq_one_letter_code
_entity_poly.pdbx_strand_id
1 'polypeptide(L)'
;MAIVTGDRYLDRLVRFVERNAGSLLEGALTLKLNPVGLQYVHTRLEAMQELEGLLSGAPIDYLRAYVSDLGDHRALEQLRRILGLLTALKVVSVLPSPGRDPMPISLLPFGILKVLELRWCDLSTSAAKGLLELHRTLEKLICHNSTG
;
A
#
# COMPACT_ATOMS: atom_id res chain seq x y z
N MET A 1 -4.31 20.61 -10.91
CA MET A 1 -4.34 19.22 -10.38
C MET A 1 -5.73 18.92 -9.89
N ALA A 2 -6.43 17.93 -10.46
CA ALA A 2 -7.70 17.51 -9.91
C ALA A 2 -7.46 16.92 -8.51
N ILE A 3 -8.16 17.40 -7.50
CA ILE A 3 -8.13 16.82 -6.15
C ILE A 3 -8.73 15.42 -6.29
N VAL A 4 -7.87 14.41 -6.29
CA VAL A 4 -8.30 13.02 -6.22
C VAL A 4 -8.64 12.76 -4.76
N THR A 5 -9.92 12.56 -4.46
CA THR A 5 -10.35 12.10 -3.13
C THR A 5 -9.76 10.71 -2.86
N GLY A 6 -9.54 10.37 -1.58
CA GLY A 6 -8.95 9.08 -1.21
C GLY A 6 -9.66 7.88 -1.83
N ASP A 7 -10.98 7.89 -1.88
CA ASP A 7 -11.76 6.76 -2.42
C ASP A 7 -11.59 6.60 -3.94
N ARG A 8 -11.48 7.72 -4.67
CA ARG A 8 -11.17 7.70 -6.11
C ARG A 8 -9.74 7.23 -6.38
N TYR A 9 -8.81 7.51 -5.47
CA TYR A 9 -7.45 6.99 -5.58
C TYR A 9 -7.44 5.47 -5.41
N LEU A 10 -8.17 4.95 -4.42
CA LEU A 10 -8.25 3.52 -4.15
C LEU A 10 -8.94 2.75 -5.28
N ASP A 11 -10.10 3.21 -5.77
CA ASP A 11 -10.78 2.58 -6.92
C ASP A 11 -9.85 2.50 -8.14
N ARG A 12 -9.10 3.58 -8.43
CA ARG A 12 -8.12 3.59 -9.52
C ARG A 12 -6.99 2.60 -9.29
N LEU A 13 -6.47 2.52 -8.05
CA LEU A 13 -5.40 1.60 -7.70
C LEU A 13 -5.86 0.14 -7.82
N VAL A 14 -7.04 -0.19 -7.28
CA VAL A 14 -7.65 -1.51 -7.41
C VAL A 14 -7.76 -1.88 -8.89
N ARG A 15 -8.42 -1.05 -9.71
CA ARG A 15 -8.58 -1.33 -11.16
C ARG A 15 -7.23 -1.46 -11.86
N PHE A 16 -6.23 -0.67 -11.49
CA PHE A 16 -4.89 -0.76 -12.06
C PHE A 16 -4.22 -2.09 -11.71
N VAL A 17 -4.26 -2.48 -10.43
CA VAL A 17 -3.64 -3.70 -9.94
C VAL A 17 -4.34 -4.93 -10.51
N GLU A 18 -5.67 -4.94 -10.57
CA GLU A 18 -6.46 -6.02 -11.16
C GLU A 18 -6.12 -6.24 -12.64
N ARG A 19 -6.03 -5.16 -13.42
CA ARG A 19 -5.72 -5.24 -14.86
C ARG A 19 -4.30 -5.69 -15.15
N ASN A 20 -3.37 -5.45 -14.23
CA ASN A 20 -1.94 -5.69 -14.45
C ASN A 20 -1.37 -6.77 -13.52
N ALA A 21 -2.19 -7.55 -12.83
CA ALA A 21 -1.75 -8.47 -11.78
C ALA A 21 -0.66 -9.43 -12.26
N GLY A 22 -0.84 -10.07 -13.42
CA GLY A 22 0.18 -10.98 -13.98
C GLY A 22 1.54 -10.29 -14.17
N SER A 23 1.58 -9.16 -14.88
CA SER A 23 2.82 -8.41 -15.12
C SER A 23 3.45 -7.86 -13.83
N LEU A 24 2.64 -7.50 -12.83
CA LEU A 24 3.12 -7.04 -11.54
C LEU A 24 3.76 -8.18 -10.74
N LEU A 25 3.17 -9.37 -10.76
CA LEU A 25 3.66 -10.55 -10.04
C LEU A 25 4.90 -11.16 -10.72
N GLU A 26 4.94 -11.16 -12.05
CA GLU A 26 6.10 -11.58 -12.84
C GLU A 26 7.28 -10.60 -12.76
N GLY A 27 7.06 -9.39 -12.22
CA GLY A 27 8.06 -8.33 -12.13
C GLY A 27 8.33 -7.58 -13.44
N ALA A 28 7.58 -7.86 -14.51
CA ALA A 28 7.63 -7.12 -15.76
C ALA A 28 7.14 -5.67 -15.61
N LEU A 29 6.25 -5.42 -14.63
CA LEU A 29 5.76 -4.10 -14.26
C LEU A 29 6.07 -3.85 -12.77
N THR A 30 6.61 -2.67 -12.46
CA THR A 30 6.80 -2.23 -11.08
C THR A 30 5.65 -1.35 -10.62
N LEU A 31 5.03 -1.67 -9.48
CA LEU A 31 4.01 -0.81 -8.88
C LEU A 31 4.66 0.50 -8.42
N LYS A 32 4.08 1.63 -8.83
CA LYS A 32 4.55 2.97 -8.48
C LYS A 32 3.49 3.69 -7.65
N LEU A 33 3.86 4.08 -6.44
CA LEU A 33 3.00 4.84 -5.53
C LEU A 33 3.71 6.12 -5.07
N ASN A 34 2.95 7.11 -4.63
CA ASN A 34 3.50 8.21 -3.84
C ASN A 34 3.33 7.93 -2.34
N PRO A 35 4.09 8.61 -1.46
CA PRO A 35 4.01 8.37 -0.01
C PRO A 35 2.59 8.52 0.57
N VAL A 36 1.87 9.58 0.17
CA VAL A 36 0.48 9.83 0.62
C VAL A 36 -0.46 8.68 0.25
N GLY A 37 -0.38 8.22 -0.99
CA GLY A 37 -1.22 7.13 -1.51
C GLY A 37 -0.86 5.79 -0.89
N LEU A 38 0.42 5.54 -0.62
CA LEU A 38 0.85 4.35 0.11
C LEU A 38 0.32 4.35 1.55
N GLN A 39 0.42 5.48 2.26
CA GLN A 39 -0.15 5.57 3.61
C GLN A 39 -1.67 5.40 3.59
N TYR A 40 -2.37 5.99 2.62
CA TYR A 40 -3.82 5.83 2.51
C TYR A 40 -4.21 4.36 2.33
N VAL A 41 -3.48 3.60 1.49
CA VAL A 41 -3.69 2.15 1.32
C VAL A 41 -3.46 1.42 2.63
N HIS A 42 -2.36 1.72 3.34
CA HIS A 42 -2.07 1.10 4.63
C HIS A 42 -3.21 1.30 5.63
N THR A 43 -3.68 2.53 5.83
CA THR A 43 -4.78 2.83 6.75
C THR A 43 -6.08 2.13 6.37
N ARG A 44 -6.36 1.96 5.06
CA ARG A 44 -7.56 1.24 4.60
C ARG A 44 -7.47 -0.26 4.85
N LEU A 45 -6.31 -0.86 4.64
CA LEU A 45 -6.10 -2.27 4.95
C LEU A 45 -6.11 -2.56 6.45
N GLU A 46 -5.59 -1.65 7.26
CA GLU A 46 -5.63 -1.73 8.73
C GLU A 46 -7.07 -1.65 9.25
N ALA A 47 -7.84 -0.64 8.83
CA ALA A 47 -9.25 -0.53 9.20
C ALA A 47 -10.09 -1.76 8.77
N MET A 48 -9.77 -2.33 7.61
CA MET A 48 -10.40 -3.58 7.16
C MET A 48 -10.06 -4.75 8.08
N GLN A 49 -8.79 -4.91 8.47
CA GLN A 49 -8.36 -5.96 9.40
C GLN A 49 -9.00 -5.81 10.79
N GLU A 50 -9.14 -4.58 11.28
CA GLU A 50 -9.85 -4.28 12.52
C GLU A 50 -11.32 -4.70 12.44
N LEU A 51 -11.99 -4.38 11.33
CA LEU A 51 -13.38 -4.79 11.08
C LEU A 51 -13.52 -6.32 11.00
N GLU A 52 -12.61 -7.02 10.30
CA GLU A 52 -12.57 -8.49 10.27
C GLU A 52 -12.45 -9.07 11.69
N GLY A 53 -11.60 -8.47 12.53
CA GLY A 53 -11.42 -8.85 13.93
C GLY A 53 -12.70 -8.67 14.76
N LEU A 54 -13.40 -7.55 14.61
CA LEU A 54 -14.66 -7.28 15.30
C LEU A 54 -15.78 -8.23 14.88
N LEU A 55 -15.86 -8.56 13.58
CA LEU A 55 -16.89 -9.46 13.03
C LEU A 55 -16.73 -10.91 13.50
N SER A 56 -15.50 -11.33 13.87
CA SER A 56 -15.24 -12.68 14.39
C SER A 56 -16.00 -13.02 15.69
N GLY A 57 -16.63 -12.03 16.34
CA GLY A 57 -17.49 -12.21 17.51
C GLY A 57 -18.81 -11.42 17.49
N ALA A 58 -19.27 -10.95 16.33
CA ALA A 58 -20.36 -9.97 16.24
C ALA A 58 -21.79 -10.58 16.15
N PRO A 59 -22.81 -9.95 16.78
CA PRO A 59 -24.23 -10.28 16.58
C PRO A 59 -24.75 -10.01 15.16
N ILE A 60 -25.89 -10.63 14.80
CA ILE A 60 -26.50 -10.65 13.46
C ILE A 60 -26.74 -9.27 12.83
N ASP A 61 -27.02 -8.23 13.63
CA ASP A 61 -27.30 -6.89 13.10
C ASP A 61 -26.05 -6.19 12.52
N TYR A 62 -24.85 -6.53 13.02
CA TYR A 62 -23.59 -6.06 12.44
C TYR A 62 -23.30 -6.70 11.07
N LEU A 63 -23.74 -7.94 10.87
CA LEU A 63 -23.59 -8.63 9.58
C LEU A 63 -24.41 -7.94 8.48
N ARG A 64 -25.56 -7.35 8.80
CA ARG A 64 -26.41 -6.66 7.82
C ARG A 64 -25.77 -5.38 7.27
N ALA A 65 -25.08 -4.62 8.12
CA ALA A 65 -24.29 -3.45 7.68
C ALA A 65 -23.10 -3.91 6.81
N TYR A 66 -22.37 -4.93 7.25
CA TYR A 66 -21.24 -5.49 6.52
C TYR A 66 -21.60 -6.03 5.12
N VAL A 67 -22.76 -6.68 4.97
CA VAL A 67 -23.25 -7.17 3.66
C VAL A 67 -23.36 -6.05 2.62
N SER A 68 -23.62 -4.81 3.05
CA SER A 68 -23.72 -3.65 2.15
C SER A 68 -22.35 -3.16 1.67
N ASP A 69 -21.29 -3.40 2.44
CA ASP A 69 -19.90 -2.99 2.16
C ASP A 69 -19.05 -4.11 1.52
N LEU A 70 -19.62 -5.30 1.27
CA LEU A 70 -18.90 -6.47 0.75
C LEU A 70 -18.19 -6.22 -0.58
N GLY A 71 -18.71 -5.32 -1.43
CA GLY A 71 -18.09 -4.97 -2.71
C GLY A 71 -16.73 -4.30 -2.53
N ASP A 72 -16.67 -3.29 -1.67
CA ASP A 72 -15.43 -2.57 -1.35
C ASP A 72 -14.47 -3.43 -0.55
N HIS A 73 -15.01 -4.27 0.34
CA HIS A 73 -14.21 -5.23 1.10
C HIS A 73 -13.52 -6.25 0.18
N ARG A 74 -14.22 -6.83 -0.79
CA ARG A 74 -13.63 -7.79 -1.74
C ARG A 74 -12.51 -7.17 -2.58
N ALA A 75 -12.70 -5.93 -3.03
CA ALA A 75 -11.70 -5.19 -3.78
C ALA A 75 -10.44 -4.92 -2.94
N LEU A 76 -10.62 -4.51 -1.68
CA LEU A 76 -9.51 -4.31 -0.73
C LEU A 76 -8.79 -5.61 -0.38
N GLU A 77 -9.53 -6.70 -0.22
CA GLU A 77 -8.96 -8.04 -0.01
C GLU A 77 -8.10 -8.50 -1.18
N GLN A 78 -8.59 -8.30 -2.40
CA GLN A 78 -7.85 -8.62 -3.60
C GLN A 78 -6.59 -7.76 -3.73
N LEU A 79 -6.69 -6.46 -3.42
CA LEU A 79 -5.54 -5.57 -3.35
C LEU A 79 -4.52 -6.07 -2.33
N ARG A 80 -4.94 -6.39 -1.09
CA ARG A 80 -4.08 -6.94 -0.02
C ARG A 80 -3.31 -8.17 -0.51
N ARG A 81 -4.00 -9.11 -1.15
CA ARG A 81 -3.40 -10.34 -1.68
C ARG A 81 -2.34 -10.05 -2.73
N ILE A 82 -2.64 -9.17 -3.68
CA ILE A 82 -1.69 -8.86 -4.75
C ILE A 82 -0.49 -8.11 -4.17
N LEU A 83 -0.69 -7.09 -3.32
CA LEU A 83 0.40 -6.36 -2.66
C LEU A 83 1.31 -7.30 -1.86
N GLY A 84 0.74 -8.27 -1.14
CA GLY A 84 1.49 -9.27 -0.38
C GLY A 84 2.42 -10.12 -1.24
N LEU A 85 2.10 -10.30 -2.52
CA LEU A 85 2.84 -11.09 -3.50
C LEU A 85 3.74 -10.25 -4.42
N LEU A 86 3.76 -8.92 -4.28
CA LEU A 86 4.59 -8.07 -5.12
C LEU A 86 6.07 -8.25 -4.79
N THR A 87 6.88 -8.36 -5.85
CA THR A 87 8.33 -8.48 -5.77
C THR A 87 9.05 -7.15 -5.94
N ALA A 88 8.40 -6.15 -6.55
CA ALA A 88 8.99 -4.83 -6.79
C ALA A 88 8.03 -3.68 -6.49
N LEU A 89 8.50 -2.71 -5.71
CA LEU A 89 7.78 -1.48 -5.38
C LEU A 89 8.67 -0.27 -5.61
N LYS A 90 8.08 0.79 -6.14
CA LYS A 90 8.72 2.10 -6.25
C LYS A 90 7.84 3.17 -5.61
N VAL A 91 8.40 3.88 -4.64
CA VAL A 91 7.76 5.00 -3.96
C VAL A 91 8.45 6.29 -4.40
N VAL A 92 7.67 7.20 -4.98
CA VAL A 92 8.18 8.48 -5.52
C VAL A 92 7.37 9.62 -4.95
N SER A 93 8.01 10.52 -4.21
CA SER A 93 7.34 11.76 -3.81
C SER A 93 7.02 12.62 -5.03
N VAL A 94 5.87 13.29 -4.97
CA VAL A 94 5.41 14.28 -5.95
C VAL A 94 5.64 15.71 -5.47
N LEU A 95 6.26 15.90 -4.29
CA LEU A 95 6.57 17.22 -3.77
C LEU A 95 7.65 17.91 -4.63
N PRO A 96 7.54 19.23 -4.83
CA PRO A 96 8.54 19.98 -5.55
C PRO A 96 9.88 20.00 -4.77
N SER A 97 10.97 19.77 -5.49
CA SER A 97 12.33 19.94 -4.95
C SER A 97 12.50 21.36 -4.39
N PRO A 98 13.17 21.56 -3.25
CA PRO A 98 13.98 20.59 -2.49
C PRO A 98 13.23 19.84 -1.37
N GLY A 99 11.89 19.94 -1.31
CA GLY A 99 11.11 19.30 -0.25
C GLY A 99 11.16 17.78 -0.33
N ARG A 100 11.49 17.12 0.79
CA ARG A 100 11.29 15.68 0.97
C ARG A 100 9.89 15.43 1.50
N ASP A 101 9.32 14.28 1.16
CA ASP A 101 8.03 13.88 1.70
C ASP A 101 8.17 13.43 3.15
N PRO A 102 7.58 14.15 4.12
CA PRO A 102 7.60 13.73 5.52
C PRO A 102 6.59 12.60 5.79
N MET A 103 5.78 12.23 4.78
CA MET A 103 4.72 11.25 4.96
C MET A 103 5.31 9.88 5.34
N PRO A 104 4.83 9.26 6.44
CA PRO A 104 5.32 7.98 6.88
C PRO A 104 5.12 6.90 5.80
N ILE A 105 6.10 6.01 5.69
CA ILE A 105 6.08 4.90 4.73
C ILE A 105 5.82 3.61 5.50
N SER A 106 4.70 2.96 5.17
CA SER A 106 4.37 1.63 5.67
C SER A 106 4.48 0.60 4.55
N LEU A 107 5.36 -0.37 4.76
CA LEU A 107 5.61 -1.52 3.88
C LEU A 107 4.93 -2.79 4.40
N LEU A 108 4.17 -2.70 5.50
CA LEU A 108 3.41 -3.82 6.07
C LEU A 108 2.48 -4.55 5.08
N PRO A 109 1.86 -3.88 4.08
CA PRO A 109 1.04 -4.58 3.10
C PRO A 109 1.81 -5.55 2.17
N PHE A 110 3.14 -5.56 2.21
CA PHE A 110 3.98 -6.31 1.30
C PHE A 110 4.71 -7.44 2.03
N GLY A 111 4.60 -8.67 1.53
CA GLY A 111 5.18 -9.84 2.18
C GLY A 111 6.51 -10.30 1.58
N ILE A 112 6.66 -10.22 0.26
CA ILE A 112 7.78 -10.82 -0.47
C ILE A 112 8.55 -9.84 -1.36
N LEU A 113 8.55 -8.55 -1.01
CA LEU A 113 9.29 -7.54 -1.77
C LEU A 113 10.77 -7.86 -1.84
N LYS A 114 11.29 -7.92 -3.07
CA LYS A 114 12.71 -8.11 -3.40
C LYS A 114 13.39 -6.79 -3.74
N VAL A 115 12.67 -5.89 -4.43
CA VAL A 115 13.19 -4.60 -4.87
C VAL A 115 12.33 -3.47 -4.32
N LEU A 116 12.94 -2.58 -3.55
CA LEU A 116 12.34 -1.34 -3.07
C LEU A 116 13.14 -0.15 -3.58
N GLU A 117 12.46 0.76 -4.29
CA GLU A 117 13.04 2.02 -4.74
C GLU A 117 12.30 3.19 -4.09
N LEU A 118 13.04 4.04 -3.39
CA LEU A 118 12.54 5.22 -2.69
C LEU A 118 13.15 6.49 -3.28
N ARG A 119 12.32 7.43 -3.72
CA ARG A 119 12.77 8.72 -4.27
C ARG A 119 12.14 9.89 -3.54
N TRP A 120 12.98 10.78 -3.01
CA TRP A 120 12.57 12.00 -2.30
C TRP A 120 11.69 11.74 -1.08
N CYS A 121 11.88 10.57 -0.44
CA CYS A 121 11.15 10.19 0.76
C CYS A 121 12.00 10.48 2.00
N ASP A 122 11.38 11.02 3.04
CA ASP A 122 12.01 11.11 4.35
C ASP A 122 11.78 9.81 5.13
N LEU A 123 12.86 9.10 5.48
CA LEU A 123 12.81 7.89 6.31
C LEU A 123 13.18 8.17 7.77
N SER A 124 13.60 9.40 8.08
CA SER A 124 14.02 9.78 9.43
C SER A 124 12.85 9.96 10.39
N THR A 125 11.68 10.35 9.88
CA THR A 125 10.46 10.60 10.67
C THR A 125 9.64 9.34 10.93
N SER A 126 9.80 8.31 10.10
CA SER A 126 9.27 6.98 10.36
C SER A 126 10.30 5.96 9.89
N ALA A 127 10.92 5.22 10.81
CA ALA A 127 11.49 3.93 10.45
C ALA A 127 10.41 3.20 9.64
N ALA A 128 10.66 2.92 8.36
CA ALA A 128 9.63 2.41 7.47
C ALA A 128 9.04 1.14 8.09
N LYS A 129 7.81 1.22 8.60
CA LYS A 129 7.15 0.09 9.26
C LYS A 129 7.08 -1.05 8.25
N GLY A 130 7.45 -2.27 8.61
CA GLY A 130 7.54 -3.37 7.64
C GLY A 130 8.93 -3.55 7.01
N LEU A 131 9.84 -2.58 7.10
CA LEU A 131 11.18 -2.73 6.50
C LEU A 131 12.02 -3.79 7.21
N LEU A 132 11.90 -3.89 8.53
CA LEU A 132 12.53 -4.96 9.29
C LEU A 132 11.92 -6.31 8.91
N GLU A 133 10.62 -6.41 8.71
CA GLU A 133 9.94 -7.64 8.32
C GLU A 133 10.40 -8.11 6.93
N LEU A 134 10.71 -7.16 6.04
CA LEU A 134 11.23 -7.41 4.69
C LEU A 134 12.73 -7.71 4.64
N HIS A 135 13.49 -7.63 5.73
CA HIS A 135 14.95 -7.84 5.70
C HIS A 135 15.38 -9.19 5.11
N ARG A 136 14.50 -10.21 5.18
CA ARG A 136 14.78 -11.57 4.68
C ARG A 136 14.48 -11.74 3.20
N THR A 137 13.64 -10.89 2.63
CA THR A 137 13.16 -10.99 1.25
C THR A 137 13.73 -9.91 0.35
N LEU A 138 14.11 -8.76 0.93
CA LEU A 138 14.62 -7.61 0.21
C LEU A 138 16.05 -7.87 -0.29
N GLU A 139 16.18 -8.02 -1.60
CA GLU A 139 17.46 -8.22 -2.31
C GLU A 139 18.10 -6.88 -2.68
N LYS A 140 17.29 -5.84 -2.91
CA LYS A 140 17.77 -4.53 -3.40
C LYS A 140 16.95 -3.37 -2.81
N LEU A 141 17.65 -2.47 -2.12
CA LEU A 141 17.13 -1.17 -1.67
C LEU A 141 17.84 -0.04 -2.42
N ILE A 142 17.07 0.79 -3.12
CA ILE A 142 17.58 1.94 -3.88
C ILE A 142 16.99 3.23 -3.30
N CYS A 143 17.85 4.11 -2.80
CA CYS A 143 17.43 5.40 -2.26
C CYS A 143 18.01 6.54 -3.13
N HIS A 144 17.13 7.40 -3.65
CA HIS A 144 17.53 8.62 -4.38
C HIS A 144 17.03 9.85 -3.65
N ASN A 145 17.97 10.68 -3.15
CA ASN A 145 17.66 11.88 -2.36
C ASN A 145 16.74 11.60 -1.14
N SER A 146 16.79 10.36 -0.64
CA SER A 146 16.09 9.88 0.54
C SER A 146 17.11 9.69 1.68
N THR A 147 16.78 10.12 2.89
CA THR A 147 17.64 10.02 4.09
C THR A 147 16.95 9.21 5.17
N GLY A 148 17.70 8.36 5.86
CA GLY A 148 17.30 7.66 7.08
C GLY A 148 18.23 7.96 8.23
#